data_AF-A0A3N1ZYV3-F1
#
_entry.id   AF-A0A3N1ZYV3-F1
#
_cell.length_a   1.000
_cell.length_b   1.000
_cell.length_c   1.000
_cell.angle_alpha   90.00
_cell.angle_beta   90.00
_cell.angle_gamma   90.00
#
_symmetry.space_group_name_H-M   'P 1'
#
loop_
_entity.id
_entity.type
_entity.pdbx_description
1 polymer ?
#
loop_
_entity_poly.entity_id
_entity_poly.type
_entity_poly.pdbx_seq_one_letter_code
_entity_poly.pdbx_strand_id
1 'polypeptide(L)'
;MLDEMADLLLGAQCPGCGAPSWRLCEDCRRVVSRPARPLDDAVALGPLLSGRAACAGDWDGPVRQLVTAFKDRGSWGLRRVLGGQLALAVRWVLDGVLQDGCLEGTRQVVLVPVPSSPKAVRTRGFDHSRVLADTAARLLREGDTGGLRVEVARPLRRVRAVADQSGLGRAERLRNQHRTMRAAPPAGCRRAVVIDDVCTTGASLSEAARALTEAGWTVLGAAVVAHPSHPVGRREDPLKVFLPDPLKGV
;
A
#
# COMPACT_ATOMS: atom_id res chain seq x y z
N MET A 1 -6.41 32.84 -5.91
CA MET A 1 -6.15 33.54 -7.19
C MET A 1 -5.62 32.62 -8.30
N LEU A 2 -4.40 32.06 -8.22
CA LEU A 2 -3.89 31.17 -9.29
C LEU A 2 -4.69 29.86 -9.47
N ASP A 3 -5.16 29.26 -8.39
CA ASP A 3 -5.92 27.99 -8.43
C ASP A 3 -7.34 28.17 -9.02
N GLU A 4 -7.99 29.30 -8.73
CA GLU A 4 -9.31 29.65 -9.28
C GLU A 4 -9.21 29.98 -10.78
N MET A 5 -8.13 30.64 -11.21
CA MET A 5 -7.85 30.90 -12.62
C MET A 5 -7.52 29.61 -13.40
N ALA A 6 -6.83 28.65 -12.77
CA ALA A 6 -6.52 27.36 -13.41
C ALA A 6 -7.78 26.49 -13.60
N ASP A 7 -8.75 26.56 -12.71
CA ASP A 7 -10.04 25.87 -12.88
C ASP A 7 -10.90 26.53 -13.98
N LEU A 8 -11.01 27.86 -13.95
CA LEU A 8 -11.81 28.59 -14.96
C LEU A 8 -11.23 28.50 -16.38
N LEU A 9 -9.90 28.46 -16.53
CA LEU A 9 -9.24 28.45 -17.85
C LEU A 9 -8.86 27.04 -18.34
N LEU A 10 -8.62 26.08 -17.44
CA LEU A 10 -8.10 24.74 -17.80
C LEU A 10 -8.92 23.59 -17.22
N GLY A 11 -9.94 23.85 -16.39
CA GLY A 11 -10.67 22.81 -15.64
C GLY A 11 -9.78 22.02 -14.69
N ALA A 12 -8.69 22.63 -14.21
CA ALA A 12 -7.70 21.94 -13.39
C ALA A 12 -8.24 21.65 -11.99
N GLN A 13 -8.34 20.37 -11.66
CA GLN A 13 -8.84 19.89 -10.38
C GLN A 13 -7.76 19.15 -9.60
N CYS A 14 -7.78 19.31 -8.28
CA CYS A 14 -6.99 18.54 -7.34
C CYS A 14 -7.25 17.05 -7.57
N PRO A 15 -6.22 16.23 -7.85
CA PRO A 15 -6.41 14.81 -8.15
C PRO A 15 -6.86 13.97 -6.94
N GLY A 16 -6.90 14.57 -5.74
CA GLY A 16 -7.34 13.93 -4.52
C GLY A 16 -8.79 14.23 -4.14
N CYS A 17 -9.25 15.48 -4.22
CA CYS A 17 -10.61 15.85 -3.79
C CYS A 17 -11.49 16.44 -4.90
N GLY A 18 -10.93 16.72 -6.08
CA GLY A 18 -11.66 17.37 -7.18
C GLY A 18 -11.83 18.88 -7.03
N ALA A 19 -11.38 19.50 -5.93
CA ALA A 19 -11.45 20.94 -5.76
C ALA A 19 -10.58 21.69 -6.80
N PRO A 20 -10.94 22.91 -7.22
CA PRO A 20 -10.15 23.77 -8.10
C PRO A 20 -8.68 23.84 -7.68
N SER A 21 -7.78 23.23 -8.44
CA SER A 21 -6.33 23.32 -8.22
C SER A 21 -5.53 22.69 -9.35
N TRP A 22 -4.40 23.32 -9.67
CA TRP A 22 -3.40 22.83 -10.63
C TRP A 22 -2.53 21.69 -10.07
N ARG A 23 -2.57 21.45 -8.75
CA ARG A 23 -1.79 20.42 -8.04
C ARG A 23 -2.64 19.79 -6.94
N LEU A 24 -2.01 18.95 -6.12
CA LEU A 24 -2.61 18.54 -4.85
C LEU A 24 -2.84 19.79 -3.99
N CYS A 25 -4.10 20.04 -3.61
CA CYS A 25 -4.46 21.13 -2.71
C CYS A 25 -3.87 20.90 -1.30
N GLU A 26 -3.83 21.94 -0.48
CA GLU A 26 -3.22 21.90 0.86
C GLU A 26 -3.86 20.85 1.77
N ASP A 27 -5.19 20.71 1.75
CA ASP A 27 -5.87 19.71 2.58
C ASP A 27 -5.52 18.28 2.16
N CYS A 28 -5.50 18.01 0.85
CA CYS A 28 -5.06 16.72 0.36
C CYS A 28 -3.56 16.48 0.64
N ARG A 29 -2.72 17.51 0.64
CA ARG A 29 -1.31 17.40 1.07
C ARG A 29 -1.19 17.00 2.53
N ARG A 30 -2.00 17.59 3.42
CA ARG A 30 -2.05 17.21 4.84
C ARG A 30 -2.48 15.76 5.02
N VAL A 31 -3.48 15.30 4.27
CA VAL A 31 -3.93 13.90 4.30
C VAL A 31 -2.81 12.93 3.90
N VAL A 32 -2.08 13.21 2.81
CA VAL A 32 -0.99 12.32 2.35
C VAL A 32 0.35 12.50 3.08
N SER A 33 0.43 13.48 3.99
CA SER A 33 1.63 13.72 4.81
C SER A 33 1.50 13.15 6.23
N ARG A 34 0.43 12.39 6.51
CA ARG A 34 0.25 11.70 7.79
C ARG A 34 1.39 10.71 8.05
N PRO A 35 1.79 10.53 9.32
CA PRO A 35 2.80 9.53 9.68
C PRO A 35 2.32 8.12 9.35
N ALA A 36 3.27 7.22 9.15
CA ALA A 36 2.98 5.81 9.03
C ALA A 36 2.48 5.22 10.35
N ARG A 37 1.59 4.23 10.26
CA ARG A 37 1.01 3.49 11.38
C ARG A 37 1.03 1.99 11.09
N PRO A 38 1.03 1.13 12.12
CA PRO A 38 0.90 -0.31 11.93
C PRO A 38 -0.39 -0.68 11.21
N LEU A 39 -0.38 -1.84 10.53
CA LEU A 39 -1.62 -2.49 10.08
C LEU A 39 -2.18 -3.29 11.26
N ASP A 40 -3.31 -2.84 11.81
CA ASP A 40 -3.91 -3.40 13.03
C ASP A 40 -4.55 -4.79 12.84
N ASP A 41 -4.55 -5.33 11.61
CA ASP A 41 -5.22 -6.58 11.28
C ASP A 41 -4.26 -7.77 11.11
N ALA A 42 -3.66 -8.18 12.23
CA ALA A 42 -2.70 -9.28 12.32
C ALA A 42 -3.22 -10.62 11.72
N VAL A 43 -4.53 -10.89 11.82
CA VAL A 43 -5.15 -12.14 11.33
C VAL A 43 -5.13 -12.21 9.80
N ALA A 44 -5.19 -11.06 9.10
CA ALA A 44 -5.12 -11.01 7.64
C ALA A 44 -3.70 -11.19 7.09
N LEU A 45 -2.71 -10.68 7.82
CA LEU A 45 -1.30 -10.65 7.42
C LEU A 45 -0.55 -11.95 7.73
N GLY A 46 -1.08 -12.76 8.64
CA GLY A 46 -0.49 -14.03 9.04
C GLY A 46 0.78 -13.84 9.89
N PRO A 47 1.36 -14.94 10.40
CA PRO A 47 2.43 -14.89 11.40
C PRO A 47 3.72 -14.23 10.89
N LEU A 48 3.99 -14.28 9.58
CA LEU A 48 5.20 -13.70 8.99
C LEU A 48 5.22 -12.16 9.00
N LEU A 49 4.05 -11.52 9.12
CA LEU A 49 3.88 -10.07 9.00
C LEU A 49 3.18 -9.45 10.21
N SER A 50 2.74 -10.27 11.17
CA SER A 50 2.08 -9.82 12.40
C SER A 50 2.98 -8.84 13.16
N GLY A 51 2.48 -7.63 13.41
CA GLY A 51 3.23 -6.56 14.08
C GLY A 51 4.36 -5.93 13.25
N ARG A 52 4.56 -6.36 12.00
CA ARG A 52 5.66 -5.92 11.12
C ARG A 52 5.17 -5.35 9.80
N ALA A 53 3.98 -4.77 9.79
CA ALA A 53 3.41 -4.15 8.60
C ALA A 53 2.92 -2.74 8.89
N ALA A 54 3.15 -1.81 7.95
CA ALA A 54 2.72 -0.42 8.07
C ALA A 54 2.07 0.17 6.81
N CYS A 55 1.27 1.22 7.01
CA CYS A 55 0.71 2.05 5.97
C CYS A 55 0.80 3.54 6.32
N ALA A 56 0.80 4.41 5.32
CA ALA A 56 0.88 5.88 5.51
C ALA A 56 -0.43 6.61 5.14
N GLY A 57 -1.46 5.89 4.72
CA GLY A 57 -2.73 6.46 4.32
C GLY A 57 -3.91 5.56 4.67
N ASP A 58 -5.08 6.18 4.77
CA ASP A 58 -6.37 5.48 4.88
C ASP A 58 -6.85 5.14 3.47
N TRP A 59 -7.41 3.94 3.24
CA TRP A 59 -7.98 3.56 1.94
C TRP A 59 -9.38 4.17 1.73
N ASP A 60 -9.44 5.50 1.79
CA ASP A 60 -10.65 6.29 1.64
C ASP A 60 -10.34 7.63 0.95
N GLY A 61 -11.42 8.39 0.69
CA GLY A 61 -11.35 9.80 0.30
C GLY A 61 -10.23 10.15 -0.70
N PRO A 62 -9.38 11.14 -0.40
CA PRO A 62 -8.33 11.57 -1.29
C PRO A 62 -7.28 10.52 -1.63
N VAL A 63 -6.85 9.70 -0.68
CA VAL A 63 -5.81 8.68 -0.91
C VAL A 63 -6.30 7.65 -1.93
N ARG A 64 -7.56 7.21 -1.80
CA ARG A 64 -8.19 6.30 -2.78
C ARG A 64 -8.25 6.91 -4.17
N GLN A 65 -8.61 8.18 -4.29
CA GLN A 65 -8.64 8.88 -5.57
C GLN A 65 -7.26 8.98 -6.20
N LEU A 66 -6.23 9.34 -5.43
CA LEU A 66 -4.86 9.47 -5.92
C LEU A 66 -4.27 8.13 -6.38
N VAL A 67 -4.46 7.07 -5.61
CA VAL A 67 -4.01 5.73 -6.01
C VAL A 67 -4.73 5.26 -7.26
N THR A 68 -6.05 5.47 -7.36
CA THR A 68 -6.84 5.12 -8.54
C THR A 68 -6.38 5.91 -9.77
N ALA A 69 -6.16 7.23 -9.62
CA ALA A 69 -5.63 8.10 -10.66
C ALA A 69 -4.26 7.62 -11.15
N PHE A 70 -3.39 7.23 -10.22
CA PHE A 70 -2.09 6.71 -10.56
C PHE A 70 -2.18 5.35 -11.28
N LYS A 71 -2.99 4.41 -10.78
CA LYS A 71 -3.15 3.07 -11.38
C LYS A 71 -3.75 3.10 -12.77
N ASP A 72 -4.83 3.85 -12.94
CA ASP A 72 -5.69 3.68 -14.12
C ASP A 72 -5.51 4.80 -15.14
N ARG A 73 -5.03 5.99 -14.72
CA ARG A 73 -4.84 7.15 -15.61
C ARG A 73 -3.38 7.50 -15.86
N GLY A 74 -2.44 6.70 -15.34
CA GLY A 74 -1.01 6.91 -15.56
C GLY A 74 -0.52 8.29 -15.11
N SER A 75 -1.12 8.86 -14.05
CA SER A 75 -0.79 10.19 -13.55
C SER A 75 0.60 10.21 -12.88
N TRP A 76 1.67 10.20 -13.69
CA TRP A 76 3.07 10.12 -13.27
C TRP A 76 3.51 11.23 -12.31
N GLY A 77 2.79 12.36 -12.26
CA GLY A 77 3.00 13.41 -11.27
C GLY A 77 2.75 12.95 -9.83
N LEU A 78 1.90 11.94 -9.63
CA LEU A 78 1.58 11.38 -8.32
C LEU A 78 2.65 10.42 -7.79
N ARG A 79 3.63 10.01 -8.62
CA ARG A 79 4.66 9.05 -8.23
C ARG A 79 5.43 9.48 -6.98
N ARG A 80 5.77 10.77 -6.86
CA ARG A 80 6.55 11.30 -5.71
C ARG A 80 5.69 11.40 -4.46
N VAL A 81 4.39 11.71 -4.61
CA VAL A 81 3.44 11.76 -3.49
C VAL A 81 3.23 10.36 -2.93
N LEU A 82 2.81 9.41 -3.78
CA LEU A 82 2.52 8.03 -3.36
C LEU A 82 3.80 7.27 -2.97
N GLY A 83 4.91 7.51 -3.67
CA GLY A 83 6.21 6.95 -3.31
C GLY A 83 6.74 7.51 -1.99
N GLY A 84 6.42 8.76 -1.65
CA GLY A 84 6.72 9.36 -0.34
C GLY A 84 5.91 8.74 0.79
N GLN A 85 4.61 8.52 0.57
CA GLN A 85 3.78 7.76 1.50
C GLN A 85 4.33 6.36 1.73
N LEU A 86 4.67 5.65 0.66
CA LEU A 86 5.26 4.32 0.78
C LEU A 86 6.61 4.35 1.51
N ALA A 87 7.45 5.36 1.26
CA ALA A 87 8.72 5.53 1.98
C ALA A 87 8.51 5.74 3.49
N LEU A 88 7.47 6.47 3.91
CA LEU A 88 7.10 6.60 5.32
C LEU A 88 6.74 5.25 5.93
N ALA A 89 5.93 4.45 5.24
CA ALA A 89 5.55 3.12 5.71
C ALA A 89 6.75 2.16 5.77
N VAL A 90 7.66 2.20 4.79
CA VAL A 90 8.90 1.42 4.81
C VAL A 90 9.78 1.83 5.99
N ARG A 91 9.97 3.14 6.21
CA ARG A 91 10.77 3.66 7.32
C ARG A 91 10.24 3.16 8.66
N TRP A 92 8.93 3.18 8.88
CA TRP A 92 8.33 2.60 10.09
C TRP A 92 8.77 1.14 10.33
N VAL A 93 8.77 0.31 9.27
CA VAL A 93 9.22 -1.08 9.35
C VAL A 93 10.73 -1.17 9.66
N LEU A 94 11.55 -0.34 9.01
CA LEU A 94 12.99 -0.34 9.21
C LEU A 94 13.38 0.14 10.62
N ASP A 95 12.69 1.14 11.16
CA ASP A 95 12.93 1.67 12.50
C ASP A 95 12.65 0.60 13.55
N GLY A 96 11.53 -0.14 13.43
CA GLY A 96 11.24 -1.27 14.32
C GLY A 96 12.32 -2.37 14.25
N VAL A 97 12.79 -2.71 13.04
CA VAL A 97 13.86 -3.70 12.86
C VAL A 97 15.20 -3.25 13.46
N LEU A 98 15.52 -1.95 13.38
CA LEU A 98 16.72 -1.38 13.98
C LEU A 98 16.62 -1.37 15.51
N GLN A 99 15.45 -1.04 16.07
CA GLN A 99 15.19 -1.06 17.51
C GLN A 99 15.28 -2.48 18.09
N ASP A 100 14.78 -3.49 17.36
CA ASP A 100 14.83 -4.89 17.78
C ASP A 100 16.25 -5.51 17.70
N GLY A 101 17.26 -4.78 17.21
CA GLY A 101 18.63 -5.28 17.07
C GLY A 101 18.79 -6.43 16.06
N CYS A 102 17.76 -6.71 15.25
CA CYS A 102 17.66 -7.90 14.39
C CYS A 102 18.55 -7.88 13.14
N LEU A 103 19.48 -6.92 13.04
CA LEU A 103 20.33 -6.69 11.87
C LEU A 103 21.80 -6.97 12.15
N GLU A 104 22.11 -8.16 12.66
CA GLU A 104 23.49 -8.63 12.70
C GLU A 104 24.02 -8.89 11.27
N GLY A 105 25.25 -8.46 10.99
CA GLY A 105 25.95 -8.64 9.71
C GLY A 105 25.53 -7.66 8.61
N THR A 106 24.44 -7.95 7.89
CA THR A 106 24.12 -7.30 6.59
C THR A 106 23.15 -6.11 6.72
N ARG A 107 23.66 -4.87 6.61
CA ARG A 107 22.82 -3.65 6.57
C ARG A 107 22.15 -3.37 5.21
N GLN A 108 21.82 -4.42 4.46
CA GLN A 108 21.17 -4.31 3.15
C GLN A 108 19.74 -4.80 3.24
N VAL A 109 18.80 -3.98 2.77
CA VAL A 109 17.38 -4.29 2.73
C VAL A 109 16.88 -4.14 1.30
N VAL A 110 16.08 -5.11 0.87
CA VAL A 110 15.50 -5.17 -0.46
C VAL A 110 14.01 -4.89 -0.37
N LEU A 111 13.55 -3.85 -1.05
CA LEU A 111 12.15 -3.61 -1.28
C LEU A 111 11.68 -4.54 -2.40
N VAL A 112 10.68 -5.37 -2.10
CA VAL A 112 10.15 -6.36 -3.04
C VAL A 112 8.70 -6.01 -3.37
N PRO A 113 8.42 -5.39 -4.53
CA PRO A 113 7.07 -5.08 -4.93
C PRO A 113 6.29 -6.36 -5.23
N VAL A 114 5.06 -6.44 -4.75
CA VAL A 114 4.10 -7.48 -5.12
C VAL A 114 3.84 -7.38 -6.64
N PRO A 115 3.95 -8.49 -7.39
CA PRO A 115 3.79 -8.44 -8.83
C PRO A 115 2.33 -8.13 -9.21
N SER A 116 2.16 -7.10 -10.05
CA SER A 116 0.92 -6.85 -10.77
C SER A 116 0.55 -8.02 -11.70
N SER A 117 -0.72 -8.19 -12.02
CA SER A 117 -1.11 -9.22 -12.99
C SER A 117 -0.58 -8.85 -14.40
N PRO A 118 -0.15 -9.82 -15.23
CA PRO A 118 0.32 -9.51 -16.58
C PRO A 118 -0.73 -8.78 -17.44
N LYS A 119 -2.02 -9.10 -17.25
CA LYS A 119 -3.14 -8.39 -17.88
C LYS A 119 -3.16 -6.92 -17.46
N ALA A 120 -3.05 -6.64 -16.16
CA ALA A 120 -3.00 -5.28 -15.64
C ALA A 120 -1.83 -4.47 -16.19
N VAL A 121 -0.63 -5.06 -16.25
CA VAL A 121 0.56 -4.37 -16.80
C VAL A 121 0.39 -4.09 -18.29
N ARG A 122 -0.13 -5.06 -19.07
CA ARG A 122 -0.39 -4.84 -20.51
C ARG A 122 -1.44 -3.77 -20.77
N THR A 123 -2.54 -3.78 -20.02
CA THR A 123 -3.61 -2.78 -20.16
C THR A 123 -3.11 -1.38 -19.81
N ARG A 124 -2.25 -1.25 -18.80
CA ARG A 124 -1.77 0.05 -18.30
C ARG A 124 -0.49 0.54 -18.96
N GLY A 125 0.29 -0.36 -19.56
CA GLY A 125 1.61 -0.06 -20.15
C GLY A 125 2.75 0.07 -19.13
N PHE A 126 2.49 -0.07 -17.83
CA PHE A 126 3.52 0.01 -16.78
C PHE A 126 3.16 -0.79 -15.51
N ASP A 127 4.18 -1.04 -14.68
CA ASP A 127 4.08 -1.69 -13.38
C ASP A 127 4.11 -0.64 -12.26
N HIS A 128 2.93 -0.23 -11.80
CA HIS A 128 2.74 0.81 -10.80
C HIS A 128 3.41 0.47 -9.46
N SER A 129 3.32 -0.79 -9.00
CA SER A 129 3.95 -1.25 -7.76
C SER A 129 5.47 -1.11 -7.85
N ARG A 130 6.07 -1.45 -9.01
CA ARG A 130 7.49 -1.20 -9.26
C ARG A 130 7.85 0.28 -9.21
N VAL A 131 7.10 1.13 -9.90
CA VAL A 131 7.36 2.59 -9.93
C VAL A 131 7.32 3.19 -8.52
N LEU A 132 6.38 2.76 -7.69
CA LEU A 132 6.30 3.20 -6.29
C LEU A 132 7.48 2.69 -5.47
N ALA A 133 7.86 1.41 -5.60
CA ALA A 133 9.02 0.84 -4.91
C ALA A 133 10.32 1.56 -5.28
N ASP A 134 10.56 1.79 -6.58
CA ASP A 134 11.74 2.52 -7.08
C ASP A 134 11.76 3.97 -6.54
N THR A 135 10.59 4.62 -6.51
CA THR A 135 10.47 5.98 -5.98
C THR A 135 10.71 6.02 -4.46
N ALA A 136 10.13 5.08 -3.71
CA ALA A 136 10.32 4.98 -2.26
C ALA A 136 11.78 4.70 -1.89
N ALA A 137 12.43 3.74 -2.57
CA ALA A 137 13.84 3.44 -2.37
C ALA A 137 14.75 4.64 -2.67
N ARG A 138 14.41 5.46 -3.67
CA ARG A 138 15.14 6.70 -3.94
C ARG A 138 14.96 7.71 -2.81
N LEU A 139 13.73 7.96 -2.37
CA LEU A 139 13.44 8.91 -1.29
C LEU A 139 14.06 8.49 0.05
N LEU A 140 14.11 7.18 0.34
CA LEU A 140 14.80 6.65 1.51
C LEU A 140 16.31 6.92 1.43
N ARG A 141 16.94 6.69 0.28
CA ARG A 141 18.37 6.98 0.06
C ARG A 141 18.71 8.47 0.07
N GLU A 142 17.74 9.34 -0.20
CA GLU A 142 17.87 10.81 -0.06
C GLU A 142 17.84 11.25 1.43
N GLY A 143 17.37 10.40 2.35
CA GLY A 143 17.28 10.69 3.79
C GLY A 143 18.20 9.81 4.65
N ASP A 144 18.05 9.93 5.97
CA ASP A 144 18.72 9.04 6.92
C ASP A 144 17.96 7.70 7.05
N THR A 145 18.68 6.61 6.85
CA THR A 145 18.20 5.23 6.96
C THR A 145 18.87 4.47 8.11
N GLY A 146 19.56 5.15 9.02
CA GLY A 146 20.31 4.50 10.10
C GLY A 146 21.46 3.64 9.56
N GLY A 147 22.04 4.04 8.41
CA GLY A 147 23.10 3.29 7.72
C GLY A 147 22.63 2.08 6.91
N LEU A 148 21.32 1.91 6.71
CA LEU A 148 20.77 0.84 5.86
C LEU A 148 20.88 1.17 4.38
N ARG A 149 21.40 0.22 3.59
CA ARG A 149 21.39 0.28 2.12
C ARG A 149 20.09 -0.30 1.61
N VAL A 150 19.32 0.52 0.91
CA VAL A 150 18.01 0.14 0.36
C VAL A 150 18.11 -0.08 -1.14
N GLU A 151 17.68 -1.26 -1.60
CA GLU A 151 17.61 -1.64 -3.01
C GLU A 151 16.20 -2.11 -3.38
N VAL A 152 15.92 -2.22 -4.67
CA VAL A 152 14.68 -2.82 -5.19
C VAL A 152 15.03 -4.05 -6.00
N ALA A 153 14.34 -5.17 -5.73
CA ALA A 153 14.45 -6.37 -6.56
C ALA A 153 13.07 -7.00 -6.78
N ARG A 154 12.92 -7.75 -7.87
CA ARG A 154 11.66 -8.41 -8.25
C ARG A 154 11.82 -9.93 -8.31
N PRO A 155 12.15 -10.60 -7.19
CA PRO A 155 12.25 -12.06 -7.17
C PRO A 155 10.90 -12.74 -7.36
N LEU A 156 9.79 -12.05 -7.05
CA LEU A 156 8.44 -12.59 -7.12
C LEU A 156 7.89 -12.62 -8.55
N ARG A 157 7.25 -13.74 -8.89
CA ARG A 157 6.41 -13.89 -10.08
C ARG A 157 5.11 -14.60 -9.74
N ARG A 158 4.03 -14.25 -10.45
CA ARG A 158 2.77 -15.00 -10.38
C ARG A 158 2.89 -16.29 -11.19
N VAL A 159 2.46 -17.40 -10.59
CA VAL A 159 2.51 -18.74 -11.21
C VAL A 159 1.13 -19.37 -11.40
N ARG A 160 0.10 -18.77 -10.82
CA ARG A 160 -1.30 -19.20 -10.97
C ARG A 160 -2.20 -17.98 -11.14
N ALA A 161 -3.24 -18.11 -11.95
CA ALA A 161 -4.31 -17.12 -12.02
C ALA A 161 -5.13 -17.16 -10.73
N VAL A 162 -5.40 -15.98 -10.16
CA VAL A 162 -6.37 -15.84 -9.06
C VAL A 162 -7.76 -15.88 -9.70
N ALA A 163 -8.64 -16.76 -9.24
CA ALA A 163 -10.05 -16.77 -9.66
C ALA A 163 -10.73 -15.45 -9.27
N ASP A 164 -11.81 -15.09 -9.96
CA ASP A 164 -12.51 -13.81 -9.73
C ASP A 164 -12.83 -13.60 -8.24
N GLN A 165 -12.57 -12.38 -7.75
CA GLN A 165 -12.70 -12.02 -6.33
C GLN A 165 -14.05 -11.37 -6.01
N SER A 166 -14.91 -11.15 -7.02
CA SER A 166 -16.27 -10.66 -6.84
C SER A 166 -17.08 -11.63 -5.99
N GLY A 167 -17.64 -11.16 -4.88
CA GLY A 167 -18.49 -11.95 -3.98
C GLY A 167 -17.76 -12.79 -2.93
N LEU A 168 -16.41 -12.86 -2.96
CA LEU A 168 -15.66 -13.64 -1.98
C LEU A 168 -15.46 -12.90 -0.66
N GLY A 169 -15.70 -13.62 0.43
CA GLY A 169 -15.37 -13.19 1.79
C GLY A 169 -13.85 -13.16 2.04
N ARG A 170 -13.47 -12.57 3.16
CA ARG A 170 -12.06 -12.37 3.54
C ARG A 170 -11.24 -13.67 3.59
N ALA A 171 -11.77 -14.73 4.21
CA ALA A 171 -11.10 -16.02 4.32
C ALA A 171 -10.92 -16.72 2.95
N GLU A 172 -11.88 -16.53 2.03
CA GLU A 172 -11.80 -17.08 0.68
C GLU A 172 -10.77 -16.35 -0.16
N ARG A 173 -10.62 -15.03 0.00
CA ARG A 173 -9.55 -14.26 -0.67
C ARG A 173 -8.15 -14.69 -0.21
N LEU A 174 -7.98 -15.02 1.07
CA LEU A 174 -6.72 -15.59 1.59
C LEU A 174 -6.40 -16.94 0.94
N ARG A 175 -7.38 -17.85 0.90
CA ARG A 175 -7.22 -19.16 0.23
C ARG A 175 -6.97 -19.03 -1.26
N ASN A 176 -7.65 -18.11 -1.94
CA ASN A 176 -7.52 -17.92 -3.38
C ASN A 176 -6.17 -17.33 -3.81
N GLN A 177 -5.46 -16.65 -2.91
CA GLN A 177 -4.11 -16.15 -3.17
C GLN A 177 -3.00 -17.13 -2.78
N HIS A 178 -3.29 -18.14 -1.95
CA HIS A 178 -2.28 -19.11 -1.53
C HIS A 178 -1.65 -19.84 -2.72
N ARG A 179 -0.30 -19.92 -2.74
CA ARG A 179 0.51 -20.54 -3.80
C ARG A 179 0.32 -19.93 -5.19
N THR A 180 -0.09 -18.68 -5.26
CA THR A 180 -0.18 -17.94 -6.53
C THR A 180 1.13 -17.25 -6.91
N MET A 181 2.10 -17.16 -5.98
CA MET A 181 3.40 -16.56 -6.21
C MET A 181 4.56 -17.53 -5.93
N ARG A 182 5.67 -17.32 -6.64
CA ARG A 182 6.98 -17.94 -6.36
C ARG A 182 8.06 -16.87 -6.39
N ALA A 183 9.05 -17.01 -5.52
CA ALA A 183 10.26 -16.19 -5.54
C ALA A 183 11.44 -16.95 -6.15
N ALA A 184 12.37 -16.23 -6.79
CA ALA A 184 13.73 -16.72 -7.02
C ALA A 184 14.52 -16.68 -5.69
N PRO A 185 15.43 -17.64 -5.45
CA PRO A 185 16.26 -17.62 -4.25
C PRO A 185 17.18 -16.40 -4.24
N PRO A 186 17.51 -15.84 -3.06
CA PRO A 186 18.45 -14.75 -2.94
C PRO A 186 19.89 -15.23 -3.14
N ALA A 187 20.76 -14.34 -3.60
CA ALA A 187 22.20 -14.55 -3.46
C ALA A 187 22.60 -14.25 -2.01
N GLY A 188 22.95 -15.30 -1.26
CA GLY A 188 23.27 -15.19 0.18
C GLY A 188 22.07 -14.78 1.04
N CYS A 189 22.35 -14.31 2.25
CA CYS A 189 21.31 -13.88 3.18
C CYS A 189 20.79 -12.48 2.82
N ARG A 190 19.63 -12.42 2.14
CA ARG A 190 18.96 -11.14 1.82
C ARG A 190 17.69 -10.93 2.62
N ARG A 191 17.52 -9.68 3.07
CA ARG A 191 16.40 -9.22 3.88
C ARG A 191 15.41 -8.45 3.02
N ALA A 192 14.13 -8.79 3.09
CA ALA A 192 13.08 -8.25 2.23
C ALA A 192 12.02 -7.48 3.04
N VAL A 193 11.61 -6.32 2.53
CA VAL A 193 10.35 -5.67 2.91
C VAL A 193 9.40 -5.81 1.73
N VAL A 194 8.25 -6.43 1.96
CA VAL A 194 7.22 -6.62 0.92
C VAL A 194 6.48 -5.30 0.71
N ILE A 195 6.32 -4.89 -0.54
CA ILE A 195 5.73 -3.60 -0.90
C ILE A 195 4.50 -3.81 -1.76
N ASP A 196 3.41 -3.12 -1.43
CA ASP A 196 2.25 -2.97 -2.32
C ASP A 196 1.72 -1.54 -2.25
N ASP A 197 0.74 -1.18 -3.07
CA ASP A 197 0.07 0.11 -2.93
C ASP A 197 -1.04 0.09 -1.87
N VAL A 198 -1.88 -0.93 -1.87
CA VAL A 198 -3.09 -0.98 -1.05
C VAL A 198 -3.24 -2.36 -0.46
N CYS A 199 -3.26 -2.43 0.86
CA CYS A 199 -3.66 -3.62 1.57
C CYS A 199 -5.16 -3.54 1.88
N THR A 200 -6.00 -4.41 1.31
CA THR A 200 -7.40 -4.53 1.76
C THR A 200 -7.61 -5.70 2.70
N THR A 201 -7.15 -6.90 2.30
CA THR A 201 -7.33 -8.14 3.08
C THR A 201 -6.03 -8.79 3.53
N GLY A 202 -4.87 -8.20 3.25
CA GLY A 202 -3.55 -8.78 3.53
C GLY A 202 -3.13 -9.92 2.62
N ALA A 203 -4.05 -10.55 1.87
CA ALA A 203 -3.78 -11.79 1.14
C ALA A 203 -2.59 -11.74 0.17
N SER A 204 -2.43 -10.64 -0.58
CA SER A 204 -1.27 -10.47 -1.47
C SER A 204 0.05 -10.40 -0.71
N LEU A 205 0.06 -9.68 0.42
CA LEU A 205 1.25 -9.48 1.25
C LEU A 205 1.63 -10.80 1.93
N SER A 206 0.65 -11.52 2.50
CA SER A 206 0.86 -12.80 3.16
C SER A 206 1.39 -13.86 2.19
N GLU A 207 0.85 -13.92 0.97
CA GLU A 207 1.33 -14.82 -0.08
C GLU A 207 2.75 -14.45 -0.56
N ALA A 208 3.04 -13.16 -0.73
CA ALA A 208 4.36 -12.69 -1.10
C ALA A 208 5.40 -13.03 -0.02
N ALA A 209 5.06 -12.81 1.25
CA ALA A 209 5.91 -13.17 2.38
C ALA A 209 6.16 -14.68 2.43
N ARG A 210 5.12 -15.51 2.27
CA ARG A 210 5.25 -16.98 2.18
C ARG A 210 6.20 -17.39 1.05
N ALA A 211 5.99 -16.87 -0.16
CA ALA A 211 6.78 -17.22 -1.33
C ALA A 211 8.26 -16.80 -1.19
N LEU A 212 8.54 -15.67 -0.55
CA LEU A 212 9.89 -15.21 -0.24
C LEU A 212 10.55 -16.10 0.82
N THR A 213 9.87 -16.36 1.94
CA THR A 213 10.39 -17.20 3.02
C THR A 213 10.71 -18.61 2.52
N GLU A 214 9.82 -19.23 1.74
CA GLU A 214 10.07 -20.56 1.14
C GLU A 214 11.25 -20.58 0.16
N ALA A 215 11.58 -19.44 -0.46
CA ALA A 215 12.74 -19.31 -1.33
C ALA A 215 14.05 -18.95 -0.58
N GLY A 216 14.01 -18.84 0.76
CA GLY A 216 15.18 -18.57 1.59
C GLY A 216 15.43 -17.08 1.90
N TRP A 217 14.47 -16.20 1.65
CA TRP A 217 14.57 -14.78 2.06
C TRP A 217 14.21 -14.58 3.52
N THR A 218 14.86 -13.63 4.19
CA THR A 218 14.42 -13.14 5.50
C THR A 218 13.41 -12.02 5.31
N VAL A 219 12.13 -12.26 5.58
CA VAL A 219 11.08 -11.23 5.49
C VAL A 219 11.08 -10.39 6.77
N LEU A 220 11.38 -9.10 6.63
CA LEU A 220 11.42 -8.14 7.73
C LEU A 220 10.04 -7.56 8.05
N GLY A 221 9.18 -7.45 7.04
CA GLY A 221 7.87 -6.84 7.18
C GLY A 221 7.23 -6.48 5.84
N ALA A 222 6.15 -5.70 5.91
CA ALA A 222 5.44 -5.21 4.73
C ALA A 222 5.08 -3.71 4.85
N ALA A 223 5.06 -3.01 3.72
CA ALA A 223 4.66 -1.61 3.68
C ALA A 223 3.73 -1.36 2.50
N VAL A 224 2.67 -0.59 2.74
CA VAL A 224 1.72 -0.15 1.72
C VAL A 224 1.47 1.34 1.78
N VAL A 225 0.98 1.92 0.67
CA VAL A 225 0.52 3.31 0.68
C VAL A 225 -0.70 3.43 1.59
N ALA A 226 -1.70 2.57 1.40
CA ALA A 226 -2.99 2.70 2.09
C ALA A 226 -3.57 1.37 2.60
N HIS A 227 -4.33 1.46 3.69
CA HIS A 227 -5.11 0.38 4.27
C HIS A 227 -6.46 0.92 4.76
N PRO A 228 -7.59 0.18 4.66
CA PRO A 228 -8.85 0.58 5.27
C PRO A 228 -8.68 0.89 6.76
N SER A 229 -9.15 2.06 7.19
CA SER A 229 -9.15 2.52 8.58
C SER A 229 -10.11 1.73 9.48
N HIS A 230 -11.01 0.93 8.88
CA HIS A 230 -11.95 0.06 9.58
C HIS A 230 -11.95 -1.33 8.92
N PRO A 231 -11.96 -2.43 9.70
CA PRO A 231 -12.07 -3.77 9.13
C PRO A 231 -13.36 -3.84 8.30
N VAL A 232 -13.21 -4.26 7.03
CA VAL A 232 -14.33 -4.46 6.11
C VAL A 232 -15.24 -5.54 6.69
N GLY A 233 -16.26 -5.11 7.45
CA GLY A 233 -17.11 -6.02 8.24
C GLY A 233 -18.13 -5.35 9.17
N ARG A 234 -18.04 -4.05 9.49
CA ARG A 234 -19.15 -3.30 10.11
C ARG A 234 -19.61 -2.19 9.17
N ARG A 235 -20.66 -2.47 8.39
CA ARG A 235 -21.61 -1.42 8.03
C ARG A 235 -22.47 -1.20 9.28
N GLU A 236 -22.05 -0.30 10.15
CA GLU A 236 -23.03 0.41 10.97
C GLU A 236 -23.55 1.54 10.07
N ASP A 237 -24.79 1.35 9.60
CA ASP A 237 -25.54 2.32 8.84
C ASP A 237 -25.83 3.52 9.76
N PRO A 238 -25.27 4.73 9.55
CA PRO A 238 -25.42 5.84 10.49
C PRO A 238 -26.84 6.44 10.51
N LEU A 239 -27.79 5.89 9.75
CA LEU A 239 -29.13 6.46 9.57
C LEU A 239 -30.29 5.64 10.17
N LYS A 240 -30.02 4.74 11.11
CA LYS A 240 -31.08 4.15 11.96
C LYS A 240 -30.92 4.54 13.42
N VAL A 241 -30.97 5.85 13.69
CA VAL A 241 -31.41 6.33 15.00
C VAL A 241 -32.93 6.44 14.95
N PHE A 242 -33.57 5.58 15.74
CA PHE A 242 -35.00 5.61 16.07
C PHE A 242 -35.44 7.04 16.41
N LEU A 243 -36.34 7.61 15.62
CA LEU A 243 -37.28 8.62 16.11
C LEU A 243 -38.57 7.86 16.47
N PRO A 244 -39.04 7.88 17.73
CA PRO A 244 -40.37 7.39 18.06
C PRO A 244 -41.40 8.34 17.42
N ASP A 245 -42.35 7.77 16.68
CA ASP A 245 -43.46 8.47 16.05
C ASP A 245 -44.37 9.04 17.15
N PRO A 246 -44.43 10.37 17.37
CA PRO A 246 -45.40 10.95 18.26
C PRO A 246 -46.67 11.19 17.44
N LEU A 247 -47.80 10.65 17.92
CA LEU A 247 -49.17 10.79 17.41
C LEU A 247 -49.74 9.57 16.67
N LYS A 248 -50.07 8.52 17.43
CA LYS A 248 -51.35 7.80 17.26
C LYS A 248 -51.94 7.41 18.62
N GLY A 249 -52.53 8.40 19.27
CA GLY A 249 -53.70 8.20 20.12
C GLY A 249 -54.87 8.87 19.43
N VAL A 250 -55.80 8.06 18.91
CA VAL A 250 -57.29 8.16 18.90
C VAL A 250 -57.77 6.85 18.29
#